data_AF-A0A4Q4PXW4-F1
#
_entry.id   AF-A0A4Q4PXW4-F1
#
_cell.length_a   1.000
_cell.length_b   1.000
_cell.length_c   1.000
_cell.angle_alpha   90.00
_cell.angle_beta   90.00
_cell.angle_gamma   90.00
#
_symmetry.space_group_name_H-M   'P 1'
#
loop_
_entity.id
_entity.type
_entity.pdbx_description
1 polymer ?
#
loop_
_entity_poly.entity_id
_entity_poly.type
_entity_poly.pdbx_seq_one_letter_code
_entity_poly.pdbx_strand_id
1 'polypeptide(L)'
;MQNPLPREARTAHRYGRSTQAGAFANAGQEQQLGFRIDPLDVRLITGHDEAYTWSYMPEKAYLFQKHLSKHSMGACIELYDEVGKTFEAIKAARAPDCQTEVDVSFTGTIRQLEQKYALLQQDHIHVVEDCERWKAQATKHEQLRANADNELAVKKADLESAHAVAQDLRRQLQVVSEELGGLQQQHARTVQGVNEISRMWEDVRSGLRTVAGPATV
;
A
#
# COMPACT_ATOMS: atom_id res chain seq x y z
N MET A 1 -19.51 95.92 28.30
CA MET A 1 -18.89 95.12 29.39
C MET A 1 -18.37 93.84 28.71
N GLN A 2 -17.08 93.75 28.38
CA GLN A 2 -16.05 92.97 29.13
C GLN A 2 -16.58 91.58 29.53
N ASN A 3 -15.99 90.42 29.25
CA ASN A 3 -14.77 89.90 28.61
C ASN A 3 -14.90 88.33 28.74
N PRO A 4 -14.00 87.44 28.27
CA PRO A 4 -13.51 87.11 26.93
C PRO A 4 -13.72 85.60 26.54
N LEU A 5 -13.26 85.28 25.32
CA LEU A 5 -13.19 84.02 24.55
C LEU A 5 -12.23 82.93 25.14
N PRO A 6 -11.88 81.82 24.42
CA PRO A 6 -12.61 80.53 24.28
C PRO A 6 -11.62 79.33 24.42
N ARG A 7 -12.01 78.08 24.12
CA ARG A 7 -11.21 77.08 23.33
C ARG A 7 -11.81 75.67 23.37
N GLU A 8 -12.42 75.33 22.23
CA GLU A 8 -12.35 74.05 21.52
C GLU A 8 -12.26 72.74 22.33
N ALA A 9 -13.42 72.10 22.55
CA ALA A 9 -13.52 70.66 22.73
C ALA A 9 -13.98 70.05 21.40
N ARG A 10 -13.04 69.47 20.65
CA ARG A 10 -13.36 68.66 19.46
C ARG A 10 -13.83 67.28 19.89
N THR A 11 -15.08 67.02 19.60
CA THR A 11 -15.80 65.76 19.75
C THR A 11 -15.35 64.74 18.71
N ALA A 12 -15.09 63.53 19.19
CA ALA A 12 -15.34 62.20 18.62
C ALA A 12 -15.29 61.96 17.09
N HIS A 13 -14.53 60.95 16.66
CA HIS A 13 -15.11 59.61 16.41
C HIS A 13 -14.09 58.56 15.91
N ARG A 14 -14.31 57.32 16.41
CA ARG A 14 -13.99 55.99 15.82
C ARG A 14 -12.51 55.57 15.97
N TYR A 15 -12.18 54.53 16.73
CA TYR A 15 -12.55 53.12 16.51
C TYR A 15 -12.91 52.37 17.79
N GLY A 16 -13.93 51.51 17.68
CA GLY A 16 -14.19 50.46 18.66
C GLY A 16 -13.31 49.24 18.43
N ARG A 17 -12.89 48.62 19.54
CA ARG A 17 -12.76 47.17 19.75
C ARG A 17 -12.66 46.98 21.26
N SER A 18 -13.80 46.82 21.92
CA SER A 18 -14.32 45.51 22.32
C SER A 18 -13.28 44.70 23.10
N THR A 19 -13.26 44.90 24.41
CA THR A 19 -13.67 43.86 25.37
C THR A 19 -13.41 42.43 24.91
N GLN A 20 -12.19 41.92 25.17
CA GLN A 20 -11.85 40.48 25.30
C GLN A 20 -10.32 40.34 25.25
N ALA A 21 -9.61 40.79 26.28
CA ALA A 21 -8.18 40.49 26.42
C ALA A 21 -7.78 40.25 27.88
N GLY A 22 -8.42 40.96 28.84
CA GLY A 22 -8.18 40.75 30.27
C GLY A 22 -8.77 39.48 30.88
N ALA A 23 -9.69 38.79 30.19
CA ALA A 23 -10.36 37.61 30.72
C ALA A 23 -9.67 36.28 30.34
N PHE A 24 -8.88 36.25 29.26
CA PHE A 24 -8.27 35.01 28.76
C PHE A 24 -6.88 34.72 29.35
N ALA A 25 -6.19 35.71 29.92
CA ALA A 25 -4.93 35.48 30.61
C ALA A 25 -5.13 34.93 32.04
N ASN A 26 -6.21 35.31 32.73
CA ASN A 26 -6.46 34.89 34.12
C ASN A 26 -6.90 33.43 34.25
N ALA A 27 -7.66 32.90 33.28
CA ALA A 27 -8.18 31.54 33.36
C ALA A 27 -7.10 30.45 33.18
N GLY A 28 -6.02 30.75 32.44
CA GLY A 28 -4.89 29.83 32.23
C GLY A 28 -3.95 29.75 33.44
N GLN A 29 -3.69 30.87 34.10
CA GLN A 29 -2.77 30.91 35.25
C GLN A 29 -3.35 30.25 36.51
N GLU A 30 -4.67 30.32 36.73
CA GLU A 30 -5.33 29.65 37.87
C GLU A 30 -5.24 28.11 37.79
N GLN A 31 -5.23 27.52 36.58
CA GLN A 31 -5.11 26.07 36.41
C GLN A 31 -3.69 25.54 36.69
N GLN A 32 -2.64 26.34 36.47
CA GLN A 32 -1.24 25.92 36.67
C GLN A 32 -0.70 26.23 38.08
N LEU A 33 -1.07 27.38 38.67
CA LEU A 33 -0.59 27.78 40.00
C LEU A 33 -1.49 27.27 41.13
N GLY A 34 -2.79 27.09 40.88
CA GLY A 34 -3.77 26.67 41.89
C GLY A 34 -4.11 27.72 42.95
N PHE A 35 -3.56 28.93 42.83
CA PHE A 35 -3.90 30.10 43.64
C PHE A 35 -3.83 31.37 42.79
N ARG A 36 -4.56 32.40 43.21
CA ARG A 36 -4.61 33.68 42.51
C ARG A 36 -3.57 34.63 43.10
N ILE A 37 -2.75 35.21 42.24
CA ILE A 37 -1.74 36.21 42.58
C ILE A 37 -2.26 37.57 42.11
N ASP A 38 -2.17 38.61 42.95
CA ASP A 38 -2.47 39.97 42.51
C ASP A 38 -1.38 40.41 41.51
N PRO A 39 -1.75 40.98 40.34
CA PRO A 39 -0.76 41.53 39.39
C PRO A 39 0.26 42.49 40.02
N LEU A 40 -0.09 43.19 41.11
CA LEU A 40 0.82 44.08 41.83
C LEU A 40 1.87 43.33 42.68
N ASP A 41 1.57 42.09 43.06
CA ASP A 41 2.44 41.22 43.85
C ASP A 41 3.35 40.35 42.99
N VAL A 42 3.24 40.43 41.66
CA VAL A 42 4.11 39.72 40.73
C VAL A 42 5.51 40.35 40.68
N ARG A 43 6.48 39.60 41.18
CA ARG A 43 7.93 39.88 41.12
C ARG A 43 8.61 39.00 40.07
N LEU A 44 9.54 39.58 39.33
CA LEU A 44 10.45 38.85 38.43
C LEU A 44 11.54 38.09 39.21
N ILE A 45 12.05 38.70 40.26
CA ILE A 45 12.99 38.05 41.19
C ILE A 45 12.16 37.55 42.36
N THR A 46 11.95 36.24 42.40
CA THR A 46 11.19 35.56 43.46
C THR A 46 12.12 35.04 44.55
N GLY A 47 11.82 35.32 45.81
CA GLY A 47 12.52 34.76 46.97
C GLY A 47 12.13 33.31 47.29
N HIS A 48 12.87 32.68 48.22
CA HIS A 48 12.62 31.30 48.67
C HIS A 48 11.28 31.12 49.43
N ASP A 49 10.69 32.20 49.93
CA ASP A 49 9.43 32.19 50.69
C ASP A 49 8.20 32.60 49.84
N GLU A 50 8.40 32.85 48.55
CA GLU A 50 7.31 33.23 47.65
C GLU A 50 6.53 32.00 47.17
N ALA A 51 5.22 32.15 46.99
CA ALA A 51 4.32 31.04 46.66
C ALA A 51 4.54 30.46 45.24
N TYR A 52 5.26 31.19 44.38
CA TYR A 52 5.56 30.82 43.01
C TYR A 52 7.02 31.10 42.66
N THR A 53 7.51 30.44 41.63
CA THR A 53 8.82 30.69 41.00
C THR A 53 8.66 30.70 39.49
N TRP A 54 9.67 31.16 38.77
CA TRP A 54 9.67 31.20 37.30
C TRP A 54 10.34 29.96 36.72
N SER A 55 9.64 29.27 35.82
CA SER A 55 10.23 28.32 34.88
C SER A 55 10.55 29.06 33.59
N TYR A 56 11.79 29.03 33.12
CA TYR A 56 12.21 29.73 31.90
C TYR A 56 13.25 28.95 31.12
N MET A 57 13.26 29.12 29.81
CA MET A 57 14.34 28.59 28.96
C MET A 57 15.66 29.31 29.27
N PRO A 58 16.82 28.61 29.19
CA PRO A 58 18.13 29.20 29.49
C PRO A 58 18.42 30.49 28.71
N GLU A 59 17.92 30.57 27.47
CA GLU A 59 18.08 31.72 26.57
C GLU A 59 17.42 33.01 27.11
N LYS A 60 16.39 32.90 27.95
CA LYS A 60 15.65 34.03 28.52
C LYS A 60 16.00 34.33 29.97
N ALA A 61 17.00 33.65 30.54
CA ALA A 61 17.40 33.82 31.93
C ALA A 61 17.78 35.26 32.30
N TYR A 62 18.26 36.06 31.34
CA TYR A 62 18.63 37.46 31.57
C TYR A 62 17.44 38.37 31.97
N LEU A 63 16.21 37.99 31.63
CA LEU A 63 15.00 38.72 31.98
C LEU A 63 14.66 38.62 33.48
N PHE A 64 15.20 37.62 34.19
CA PHE A 64 14.93 37.36 35.60
C PHE A 64 16.07 37.80 36.54
N GLN A 65 17.09 38.49 36.02
CA GLN A 65 18.24 38.95 36.80
C GLN A 65 18.01 40.31 37.50
N LYS A 66 16.96 41.04 37.11
CA LYS A 66 16.68 42.39 37.62
C LYS A 66 15.19 42.54 37.92
N HIS A 67 14.86 43.53 38.76
CA HIS A 67 13.47 43.93 38.99
C HIS A 67 12.96 44.73 37.79
N LEU A 68 11.64 44.70 37.56
CA LEU A 68 10.96 45.36 36.43
C LEU A 68 11.34 46.85 36.30
N SER A 69 11.50 47.56 37.43
CA SER A 69 11.91 48.97 37.47
C SER A 69 13.31 49.26 36.90
N LYS A 70 14.15 48.23 36.74
CA LYS A 70 15.52 48.32 36.21
C LYS A 70 15.64 47.77 34.78
N HIS A 71 14.55 47.31 34.17
CA HIS A 71 14.53 46.85 32.79
C HIS A 71 14.33 48.02 31.83
N SER A 72 14.91 47.91 30.63
CA SER A 72 14.61 48.82 29.52
C SER A 72 13.21 48.53 28.97
N MET A 73 12.62 49.51 28.30
CA MET A 73 11.30 49.35 27.65
C MET A 73 11.26 48.12 26.73
N GLY A 74 12.34 47.86 26.00
CA GLY A 74 12.45 46.68 25.12
C GLY A 74 12.35 45.35 25.87
N ALA A 75 13.00 45.24 27.04
CA ALA A 75 12.91 44.04 27.87
C ALA A 75 11.52 43.86 28.50
N CYS A 76 10.81 44.96 28.80
CA CYS A 76 9.43 44.88 29.27
C CYS A 76 8.44 44.42 28.19
N ILE A 77 8.65 44.82 26.93
CA ILE A 77 7.86 44.32 25.80
C ILE A 77 8.13 42.83 25.60
N GLU A 78 9.39 42.43 25.63
CA GLU A 78 9.78 41.04 25.52
C GLU A 78 9.16 40.17 26.62
N LEU A 79 9.16 40.65 27.87
CA LEU A 79 8.49 39.95 28.98
C LEU A 79 6.99 39.74 28.71
N TYR A 80 6.31 40.74 28.15
CA TYR A 80 4.88 40.64 27.85
C TYR A 80 4.60 39.64 26.72
N ASP A 81 5.43 39.63 25.67
CA ASP A 81 5.20 38.79 24.50
C ASP A 81 5.56 37.32 24.73
N GLU A 82 6.51 37.06 25.62
CA GLU A 82 7.12 35.73 25.83
C GLU A 82 6.56 34.96 27.03
N VAL A 83 5.78 35.61 27.90
CA VAL A 83 5.11 34.95 29.02
C VAL A 83 4.12 33.89 28.50
N GLY A 84 4.21 32.67 29.04
CA GLY A 84 3.44 31.50 28.60
C GLY A 84 3.99 30.79 27.35
N LYS A 85 5.07 31.31 26.74
CA LYS A 85 5.75 30.66 25.60
C LYS A 85 7.11 30.11 26.00
N THR A 86 7.98 30.98 26.48
CA THR A 86 9.38 30.63 26.83
C THR A 86 9.63 30.68 28.33
N PHE A 87 8.71 31.28 29.09
CA PHE A 87 8.72 31.22 30.54
C PHE A 87 7.30 31.31 31.12
N GLU A 88 7.11 30.73 32.29
CA GLU A 88 5.84 30.70 33.00
C GLU A 88 6.04 30.70 34.52
N ALA A 89 5.05 31.21 35.25
CA ALA A 89 5.04 31.14 36.71
C ALA A 89 4.51 29.77 37.13
N ILE A 90 5.32 29.03 37.88
CA ILE A 90 4.97 27.72 38.44
C ILE A 90 4.92 27.80 39.95
N LYS A 91 4.16 26.91 40.59
CA LYS A 91 4.07 26.86 42.04
C LYS A 91 5.46 26.59 42.61
N ALA A 92 5.91 27.42 43.56
CA ALA A 92 7.17 27.19 44.23
C ALA A 92 7.04 25.85 44.97
N ALA A 93 7.88 24.89 44.60
CA ALA A 93 7.99 23.66 45.37
C ALA A 93 8.55 24.05 46.73
N ARG A 94 7.67 24.22 47.74
CA ARG A 94 8.09 24.14 49.14
C ARG A 94 8.85 22.84 49.24
N ALA A 95 10.15 22.93 49.54
CA ALA A 95 11.08 21.80 49.53
C ALA A 95 10.39 20.54 50.05
N PRO A 96 10.02 19.59 49.17
CA PRO A 96 9.68 18.27 49.61
C PRO A 96 11.00 17.64 49.97
N ASP A 97 11.13 17.22 51.23
CA ASP A 97 12.07 16.19 51.65
C ASP A 97 11.72 14.88 50.90
N CYS A 98 11.91 14.80 49.57
CA CYS A 98 11.59 13.63 48.76
C CYS A 98 12.27 13.73 47.38
N GLN A 99 13.53 13.31 47.30
CA GLN A 99 14.22 12.99 46.03
C GLN A 99 13.73 11.67 45.40
N THR A 100 12.62 11.09 45.87
CA THR A 100 12.23 9.69 45.60
C THR A 100 11.11 9.51 44.57
N GLU A 101 10.31 10.54 44.23
CA GLU A 101 9.17 10.34 43.30
C GLU A 101 9.54 10.47 41.82
N VAL A 102 10.50 11.34 41.48
CA VAL A 102 10.91 11.57 40.07
C VAL A 102 11.72 10.39 39.54
N ASP A 103 12.53 9.75 40.40
CA ASP A 103 13.41 8.63 40.05
C ASP A 103 12.61 7.36 39.71
N VAL A 104 11.48 7.13 40.38
CA VAL A 104 10.59 5.98 40.12
C VAL A 104 9.84 6.13 38.78
N SER A 105 9.48 7.37 38.41
CA SER A 105 8.76 7.69 37.16
C SER A 105 9.63 7.51 35.92
N PHE A 106 10.85 8.07 35.93
CA PHE A 106 11.79 7.91 34.82
C PHE A 106 12.27 6.47 34.66
N THR A 107 12.63 5.82 35.77
CA THR A 107 13.07 4.41 35.75
C THR A 107 11.97 3.47 35.26
N GLY A 108 10.71 3.74 35.61
CA GLY A 108 9.56 2.99 35.11
C GLY A 108 9.38 3.12 33.58
N THR A 109 9.55 4.34 33.06
CA THR A 109 9.45 4.61 31.61
C THR A 109 10.58 3.94 30.83
N ILE A 110 11.81 3.98 31.34
CA ILE A 110 12.96 3.30 30.74
C ILE A 110 12.71 1.79 30.66
N ARG A 111 12.26 1.17 31.77
CA ARG A 111 11.92 -0.26 31.79
C ARG A 111 10.82 -0.62 30.79
N GLN A 112 9.80 0.23 30.66
CA GLN A 112 8.72 0.01 29.70
C GLN A 112 9.22 0.08 28.24
N LEU A 113 10.13 1.02 27.94
CA LEU A 113 10.74 1.13 26.61
C LEU A 113 11.66 -0.06 26.31
N GLU A 114 12.46 -0.50 27.26
CA GLU A 114 13.29 -1.70 27.13
C GLU A 114 12.44 -2.94 26.83
N GLN A 115 11.31 -3.11 27.54
CA GLN A 115 10.37 -4.20 27.29
C GLN A 115 9.75 -4.13 25.89
N LYS A 116 9.33 -2.94 25.45
CA LYS A 116 8.79 -2.74 24.09
C LYS A 116 9.84 -3.01 23.03
N TYR A 117 11.08 -2.57 23.24
CA TYR A 117 12.19 -2.81 22.33
C TYR A 117 12.49 -4.31 22.20
N ALA A 118 12.52 -5.05 23.32
CA ALA A 118 12.71 -6.49 23.31
C ALA A 118 11.60 -7.22 22.53
N LEU A 119 10.34 -6.81 22.71
CA LEU A 119 9.20 -7.38 22.00
C LEU A 119 9.27 -7.07 20.50
N LEU A 120 9.58 -5.83 20.14
CA LEU A 120 9.75 -5.43 18.74
C LEU A 120 10.93 -6.17 18.07
N GLN A 121 12.01 -6.40 18.81
CA GLN A 121 13.16 -7.16 18.34
C GLN A 121 12.78 -8.63 18.08
N GLN A 122 11.95 -9.23 18.95
CA GLN A 122 11.43 -10.57 18.75
C GLN A 122 10.53 -10.66 17.52
N ASP A 123 9.59 -9.72 17.36
CA ASP A 123 8.71 -9.66 16.19
C ASP A 123 9.50 -9.48 14.90
N HIS A 124 10.55 -8.64 14.92
CA HIS A 124 11.43 -8.46 13.77
C HIS A 124 12.11 -9.78 13.37
N ILE A 125 12.65 -10.54 14.34
CA ILE A 125 13.25 -11.85 14.08
C ILE A 125 12.22 -12.80 13.43
N HIS A 126 11.02 -12.87 14.00
CA HIS A 126 9.96 -13.73 13.46
C HIS A 126 9.56 -13.36 12.03
N VAL A 127 9.38 -12.06 11.76
CA VAL A 127 9.03 -11.57 10.41
C VAL A 127 10.14 -11.87 9.40
N VAL A 128 11.41 -11.74 9.80
CA VAL A 128 12.54 -12.10 8.93
C VAL A 128 12.54 -13.60 8.64
N GLU A 129 12.33 -14.45 9.64
CA GLU A 129 12.24 -15.90 9.47
C GLU A 129 11.07 -16.31 8.56
N ASP A 130 9.90 -15.66 8.71
CA ASP A 130 8.76 -15.87 7.83
C ASP A 130 9.05 -15.43 6.40
N CYS A 131 9.70 -14.29 6.22
CA CYS A 131 10.05 -13.76 4.91
C CYS A 131 11.00 -14.73 4.17
N GLU A 132 12.01 -15.24 4.86
CA GLU A 132 12.93 -16.23 4.29
C GLU A 132 12.22 -17.57 4.00
N ARG A 133 11.30 -18.02 4.87
CA ARG A 133 10.47 -19.21 4.60
C ARG A 133 9.62 -19.04 3.34
N TRP A 134 8.91 -17.92 3.21
CA TRP A 134 8.08 -17.64 2.04
C TRP A 134 8.91 -17.52 0.77
N LYS A 135 10.09 -16.90 0.85
CA LYS A 135 11.02 -16.80 -0.28
C LYS A 135 11.52 -18.16 -0.71
N ALA A 136 11.91 -19.03 0.23
CA ALA A 136 12.32 -20.42 -0.07
C ALA A 136 11.17 -21.24 -0.67
N GLN A 137 9.94 -21.01 -0.20
CA GLN A 137 8.76 -21.69 -0.72
C GLN A 137 8.42 -21.22 -2.14
N ALA A 138 8.53 -19.92 -2.40
CA ALA A 138 8.32 -19.34 -3.73
C ALA A 138 9.35 -19.87 -4.74
N THR A 139 10.64 -19.93 -4.38
CA THR A 139 11.67 -20.47 -5.28
C THR A 139 11.46 -21.95 -5.58
N LYS A 140 11.09 -22.75 -4.56
CA LYS A 140 10.76 -24.17 -4.74
C LYS A 140 9.53 -24.35 -5.65
N HIS A 141 8.50 -23.55 -5.46
CA HIS A 141 7.30 -23.61 -6.28
C HIS A 141 7.60 -23.22 -7.74
N GLU A 142 8.40 -22.19 -7.95
CA GLU A 142 8.83 -21.77 -9.29
C GLU A 142 9.64 -22.87 -10.00
N GLN A 143 10.57 -23.52 -9.30
CA GLN A 143 11.33 -24.65 -9.85
C GLN A 143 10.41 -25.82 -10.26
N LEU A 144 9.43 -26.16 -9.42
CA LEU A 144 8.46 -27.21 -9.75
C LEU A 144 7.62 -26.83 -10.97
N ARG A 145 7.18 -25.57 -11.06
CA ARG A 145 6.43 -25.06 -12.21
C ARG A 145 7.26 -25.12 -13.49
N ALA A 146 8.49 -24.64 -13.46
CA ALA A 146 9.40 -24.69 -14.60
C ALA A 146 9.64 -26.13 -15.08
N ASN A 147 9.79 -27.08 -14.14
CA ASN A 147 9.94 -28.50 -14.48
C ASN A 147 8.68 -29.06 -15.15
N ALA A 148 7.50 -28.75 -14.63
CA ALA A 148 6.23 -29.18 -15.22
C ALA A 148 6.02 -28.57 -16.61
N ASP A 149 6.33 -27.29 -16.79
CA ASP A 149 6.22 -26.59 -18.09
C ASP A 149 7.18 -27.21 -19.13
N ASN A 150 8.40 -27.57 -18.73
CA ASN A 150 9.34 -28.28 -19.58
C ASN A 150 8.83 -29.67 -19.98
N GLU A 151 8.26 -30.43 -19.05
CA GLU A 151 7.68 -31.74 -19.35
C GLU A 151 6.48 -31.61 -20.31
N LEU A 152 5.60 -30.63 -20.08
CA LEU A 152 4.49 -30.33 -20.97
C LEU A 152 4.97 -29.93 -22.37
N ALA A 153 6.05 -29.16 -22.49
CA ALA A 153 6.62 -28.79 -23.78
C ALA A 153 7.12 -30.02 -24.56
N VAL A 154 7.79 -30.97 -23.89
CA VAL A 154 8.22 -32.23 -24.51
C VAL A 154 7.02 -33.05 -24.97
N LYS A 155 6.03 -33.26 -24.09
CA LYS A 155 4.82 -34.03 -24.44
C LYS A 155 4.04 -33.38 -25.59
N LYS A 156 3.99 -32.06 -25.64
CA LYS A 156 3.35 -31.33 -26.74
C LYS A 156 4.08 -31.57 -28.07
N ALA A 157 5.41 -31.50 -28.09
CA ALA A 157 6.20 -31.79 -29.30
C ALA A 157 6.00 -33.24 -29.77
N ASP A 158 5.96 -34.20 -28.85
CA ASP A 158 5.67 -35.61 -29.16
C ASP A 158 4.27 -35.79 -29.79
N LEU A 159 3.26 -35.13 -29.22
CA LEU A 159 1.89 -35.15 -29.75
C LEU A 159 1.79 -34.52 -31.13
N GLU A 160 2.47 -33.39 -31.37
CA GLU A 160 2.50 -32.74 -32.68
C GLU A 160 3.18 -33.63 -33.73
N SER A 161 4.29 -34.28 -33.38
CA SER A 161 4.98 -35.26 -34.23
C SER A 161 4.08 -36.47 -34.55
N ALA A 162 3.45 -37.07 -33.53
CA ALA A 162 2.52 -38.18 -33.71
C ALA A 162 1.32 -37.78 -34.57
N HIS A 163 0.81 -36.55 -34.41
CA HIS A 163 -0.28 -36.04 -35.22
C HIS A 163 0.13 -35.88 -36.69
N ALA A 164 1.33 -35.39 -36.98
CA ALA A 164 1.84 -35.29 -38.34
C ALA A 164 1.95 -36.66 -39.02
N VAL A 165 2.46 -37.67 -38.31
CA VAL A 165 2.53 -39.05 -38.81
C VAL A 165 1.13 -39.61 -39.08
N ALA A 166 0.19 -39.41 -38.15
CA ALA A 166 -1.19 -39.88 -38.32
C ALA A 166 -1.88 -39.23 -39.54
N GLN A 167 -1.63 -37.94 -39.77
CA GLN A 167 -2.13 -37.25 -40.96
C GLN A 167 -1.52 -37.80 -42.25
N ASP A 168 -0.21 -38.05 -42.29
CA ASP A 168 0.42 -38.62 -43.49
C ASP A 168 -0.08 -40.03 -43.78
N LEU A 169 -0.19 -40.89 -42.76
CA LEU A 169 -0.79 -42.23 -42.92
C LEU A 169 -2.23 -42.17 -43.44
N ARG A 170 -3.03 -41.21 -42.94
CA ARG A 170 -4.39 -41.01 -43.44
C ARG A 170 -4.41 -40.61 -44.92
N ARG A 171 -3.49 -39.74 -45.34
CA ARG A 171 -3.33 -39.35 -46.75
C ARG A 171 -2.93 -40.55 -47.61
N GLN A 172 -1.97 -41.36 -47.15
CA GLN A 172 -1.56 -42.59 -47.86
C GLN A 172 -2.72 -43.56 -48.01
N LEU A 173 -3.51 -43.80 -46.95
CA LEU A 173 -4.69 -44.66 -47.02
C LEU A 173 -5.73 -44.14 -48.01
N GLN A 174 -5.91 -42.82 -48.10
CA GLN A 174 -6.82 -42.23 -49.08
C GLN A 174 -6.36 -42.50 -50.52
N VAL A 175 -5.07 -42.29 -50.82
CA VAL A 175 -4.50 -42.55 -52.15
C VAL A 175 -4.68 -44.03 -52.53
N VAL A 176 -4.32 -44.95 -51.64
CA VAL A 176 -4.46 -46.40 -51.89
C VAL A 176 -5.93 -46.79 -52.07
N SER A 177 -6.86 -46.16 -51.35
CA SER A 177 -8.30 -46.38 -51.51
C SER A 177 -8.80 -45.93 -52.89
N GLU A 178 -8.32 -44.79 -53.39
CA GLU A 178 -8.66 -44.26 -54.71
C GLU A 178 -8.12 -45.18 -55.82
N GLU A 179 -6.87 -45.64 -55.69
CA GLU A 179 -6.25 -46.60 -56.61
C GLU A 179 -7.00 -47.94 -56.63
N LEU A 180 -7.36 -48.48 -55.46
CA LEU A 180 -8.15 -49.70 -55.34
C LEU A 180 -9.53 -49.54 -56.01
N GLY A 181 -10.18 -48.39 -55.81
CA GLY A 181 -11.45 -48.07 -56.47
C GLY A 181 -11.30 -48.04 -58.00
N GLY A 182 -10.21 -47.47 -58.51
CA GLY A 182 -9.88 -47.48 -59.93
C GLY A 182 -9.68 -48.90 -60.49
N LEU A 183 -8.91 -49.74 -59.79
CA LEU A 183 -8.69 -51.14 -60.16
C LEU A 183 -9.98 -51.96 -60.14
N GLN A 184 -10.84 -51.76 -59.14
CA GLN A 184 -12.15 -52.41 -59.07
C GLN A 184 -13.04 -52.02 -60.25
N GLN A 185 -13.08 -50.74 -60.61
CA GLN A 185 -13.83 -50.26 -61.77
C GLN A 185 -13.28 -50.86 -63.08
N GLN A 186 -11.96 -50.90 -63.23
CA GLN A 186 -11.31 -51.51 -64.39
C GLN A 186 -11.66 -53.00 -64.49
N HIS A 187 -11.56 -53.74 -63.38
CA HIS A 187 -11.95 -55.15 -63.32
C HIS A 187 -13.41 -55.36 -63.74
N ALA A 188 -14.33 -54.55 -63.23
CA ALA A 188 -15.75 -54.63 -63.61
C ALA A 188 -15.96 -54.42 -65.12
N ARG A 189 -15.25 -53.46 -65.74
CA ARG A 189 -15.29 -53.23 -67.20
C ARG A 189 -14.75 -54.42 -67.98
N THR A 190 -13.62 -55.00 -67.55
CA THR A 190 -13.04 -56.16 -68.21
C THR A 190 -13.98 -57.37 -68.13
N VAL A 191 -14.57 -57.65 -66.96
CA VAL A 191 -15.55 -58.72 -66.78
C VAL A 191 -16.78 -58.50 -67.67
N GLN A 192 -17.28 -57.27 -67.76
CA GLN A 192 -18.40 -56.95 -68.66
C GLN A 192 -18.03 -57.22 -70.13
N GLY A 193 -16.86 -56.77 -70.58
CA GLY A 193 -16.40 -57.01 -71.95
C GLY A 193 -16.23 -58.50 -72.26
N VAL A 194 -15.73 -59.30 -71.30
CA VAL A 194 -15.67 -60.76 -71.45
C VAL A 194 -17.06 -61.36 -71.58
N ASN A 195 -18.01 -60.95 -70.73
CA ASN A 195 -19.40 -61.43 -70.79
C ASN A 195 -20.08 -61.09 -72.14
N GLU A 196 -19.81 -59.91 -72.69
CA GLU A 196 -20.29 -59.50 -74.01
C GLU A 196 -19.70 -60.38 -75.12
N ILE A 197 -18.39 -60.64 -75.10
CA ILE A 197 -17.73 -61.55 -76.04
C ILE A 197 -18.30 -62.97 -75.92
N SER A 198 -18.51 -63.46 -74.70
CA SER A 198 -19.13 -64.77 -74.46
C SER A 198 -20.53 -64.85 -75.08
N ARG A 199 -21.35 -63.81 -74.92
CA ARG A 199 -22.68 -63.73 -75.55
C ARG A 199 -22.59 -63.75 -77.08
N MET A 200 -21.72 -62.93 -77.67
CA MET A 200 -21.52 -62.92 -79.13
C MET A 200 -21.12 -64.30 -79.66
N TRP A 201 -20.25 -65.01 -78.93
CA TRP A 201 -19.86 -66.38 -79.29
C TRP A 201 -21.02 -67.38 -79.20
N GLU A 202 -21.90 -67.24 -78.22
CA GLU A 202 -23.11 -68.06 -78.10
C GLU A 202 -24.10 -67.81 -79.23
N ASP A 203 -24.27 -66.55 -79.65
CA ASP A 203 -25.11 -66.17 -80.79
C ASP A 203 -24.58 -66.77 -82.09
N VAL A 204 -23.27 -66.64 -82.36
CA VAL A 204 -22.61 -67.24 -83.53
C VAL A 204 -22.78 -68.77 -83.51
N ARG A 205 -22.53 -69.41 -82.37
CA ARG A 205 -22.72 -70.86 -82.21
C ARG A 205 -24.16 -71.29 -82.48
N SER A 206 -25.13 -70.52 -82.02
CA SER A 206 -26.55 -70.80 -82.21
C SER A 206 -26.98 -70.62 -83.67
N GLY A 207 -26.49 -69.57 -84.34
CA GLY A 207 -26.67 -69.33 -85.78
C GLY A 207 -26.09 -70.45 -86.64
N LEU A 208 -24.89 -70.93 -86.32
CA LEU A 208 -24.28 -72.08 -87.00
C LEU A 208 -25.11 -73.37 -86.83
N ARG A 209 -25.73 -73.58 -85.66
CA ARG A 209 -26.63 -74.72 -85.42
C ARG A 209 -27.95 -74.62 -86.18
N THR A 210 -28.43 -73.41 -86.47
CA THR A 210 -29.67 -73.21 -87.26
C THR A 210 -29.44 -73.39 -88.75
N VAL A 211 -28.24 -73.08 -89.26
CA VAL A 211 -27.83 -73.36 -90.65
C VAL A 211 -27.57 -74.86 -90.88
N ALA A 212 -27.23 -75.61 -89.83
CA ALA A 212 -27.02 -77.07 -89.85
C ALA A 212 -28.28 -77.88 -89.46
N GLY A 213 -29.49 -77.38 -89.74
CA GLY A 213 -30.73 -78.17 -89.72
C GLY A 213 -30.78 -79.20 -90.86
N PRO A 214 -31.48 -80.33 -90.69
CA PRO A 214 -31.14 -81.61 -91.31
C PRO A 214 -31.36 -81.61 -92.83
N ALA A 215 -30.31 -81.96 -93.57
CA ALA A 215 -30.46 -82.49 -94.92
C ALA A 215 -31.12 -83.88 -94.80
N THR A 216 -32.43 -83.94 -95.04
CA THR A 216 -33.12 -85.16 -95.46
C THR A 216 -32.56 -85.59 -96.82
N VAL A 217 -31.84 -86.72 -96.86
CA VAL A 217 -32.07 -87.92 -97.69
C VAL A 217 -31.35 -89.08 -97.02
#